data_AF-A0A3N4R5R2-F1
#
_entry.id   AF-A0A3N4R5R2-F1
#
_cell.length_a   1.000
_cell.length_b   1.000
_cell.length_c   1.000
_cell.angle_alpha   90.00
_cell.angle_beta   90.00
_cell.angle_gamma   90.00
#
_symmetry.space_group_name_H-M   'P 1'
#
loop_
_entity.id
_entity.type
_entity.pdbx_description
1 polymer ?
#
loop_
_entity_poly.entity_id
_entity_poly.type
_entity_poly.pdbx_seq_one_letter_code
_entity_poly.pdbx_strand_id
1 'polypeptide(L)'
;MVEMSPGQAREFWKALMDNASSLIVDAHTLLSVGSYGRARSLTVLAQEELGKALLIYDVFQNDWSRGNQEPRVVNAFARYKRDHTRKYLEAVVFGDELAEFWGDYSATAEVGTGYEAWQQAHMKRQAEAEAAAVEANLAKQRGFYVDRDAAGTVLSPAAIPAGTAEEDLQTAARVIEMLLIKDHTRMKDCNVPYDSTHLQQFRLLPVSHPDDWAAAADAFGRSAAEDNLGTPDFSSE
;
A
#
# COMPACT_ATOMS: atom_id res chain seq x y z
N MET A 1 -5.66 -4.09 25.70
CA MET A 1 -4.44 -4.82 25.28
C MET A 1 -4.91 -6.03 24.48
N VAL A 2 -4.18 -6.42 23.43
CA VAL A 2 -4.48 -7.64 22.67
C VAL A 2 -3.23 -8.50 22.74
N GLU A 3 -3.38 -9.71 23.26
CA GLU A 3 -2.33 -10.73 23.23
C GLU A 3 -2.53 -11.58 21.97
N MET A 4 -1.44 -11.89 21.26
CA MET A 4 -1.47 -12.75 20.08
C MET A 4 -0.21 -13.59 19.99
N SER A 5 -0.35 -14.83 19.54
CA SER A 5 0.78 -15.67 19.15
C SER A 5 1.36 -15.24 17.80
N PRO A 6 2.63 -15.59 17.49
CA PRO A 6 3.21 -15.33 16.18
C PRO A 6 2.39 -15.92 15.03
N GLY A 7 1.78 -17.09 15.20
CA GLY A 7 0.86 -17.68 14.21
C GLY A 7 -0.40 -16.82 13.98
N GLN A 8 -1.06 -16.37 15.06
CA GLN A 8 -2.22 -15.48 14.96
C GLN A 8 -1.85 -14.12 14.35
N ALA A 9 -0.69 -13.58 14.72
CA ALA A 9 -0.16 -12.35 14.16
C ALA A 9 0.10 -12.49 12.65
N ARG A 10 0.62 -13.64 12.20
CA ARG A 10 0.85 -13.90 10.78
C ARG A 10 -0.45 -13.96 9.98
N GLU A 11 -1.44 -14.71 10.48
CA GLU A 11 -2.76 -14.78 9.87
C GLU A 11 -3.40 -13.39 9.75
N PHE A 12 -3.34 -12.62 10.84
CA PHE A 12 -3.88 -11.27 10.85
C PHE A 12 -3.13 -10.32 9.91
N TRP A 13 -1.80 -10.36 9.89
CA TRP A 13 -1.00 -9.58 8.96
C TRP A 13 -1.35 -9.89 7.50
N LYS A 14 -1.49 -11.17 7.13
CA LYS A 14 -1.90 -11.55 5.77
C LYS A 14 -3.28 -11.04 5.42
N ALA A 15 -4.24 -11.10 6.36
CA ALA A 15 -5.58 -10.54 6.14
C ALA A 15 -5.55 -9.01 5.92
N LEU A 16 -4.69 -8.29 6.65
CA LEU A 16 -4.48 -6.85 6.45
C LEU A 16 -3.90 -6.56 5.05
N MET A 17 -2.87 -7.31 4.63
CA MET A 17 -2.26 -7.14 3.30
C MET A 17 -3.20 -7.51 2.16
N ASP A 18 -4.00 -8.55 2.33
CA ASP A 18 -5.01 -8.96 1.35
C ASP A 18 -6.12 -7.91 1.20
N ASN A 19 -6.59 -7.36 2.32
CA ASN A 19 -7.58 -6.27 2.28
C ASN A 19 -6.99 -4.99 1.68
N ALA A 20 -5.77 -4.60 2.06
CA ALA A 20 -5.09 -3.42 1.52
C ALA A 20 -4.92 -3.51 -0.01
N SER A 21 -4.42 -4.64 -0.51
CA SER A 21 -4.26 -4.84 -1.96
C SER A 21 -5.59 -4.93 -2.71
N SER A 22 -6.65 -5.48 -2.11
CA SER A 22 -7.99 -5.48 -2.72
C SER A 22 -8.58 -4.07 -2.81
N LEU A 23 -8.42 -3.26 -1.76
CA LEU A 23 -8.86 -1.86 -1.76
C LEU A 23 -8.18 -1.03 -2.86
N ILE A 24 -6.90 -1.30 -3.17
CA ILE A 24 -6.20 -0.66 -4.30
C ILE A 24 -6.84 -1.03 -5.64
N VAL A 25 -7.19 -2.30 -5.86
CA VAL A 25 -7.86 -2.73 -7.10
C VAL A 25 -9.25 -2.12 -7.24
N ASP A 26 -10.01 -2.08 -6.15
CA ASP A 26 -11.33 -1.46 -6.14
C ASP A 26 -11.22 0.05 -6.42
N ALA A 27 -10.24 0.72 -5.80
CA ALA A 27 -9.96 2.13 -6.06
C ALA A 27 -9.56 2.37 -7.52
N HIS A 28 -8.71 1.52 -8.10
CA HIS A 28 -8.32 1.60 -9.51
C HIS A 28 -9.54 1.45 -10.44
N THR A 29 -10.43 0.49 -10.14
CA THR A 29 -11.67 0.31 -10.88
C THR A 29 -12.53 1.58 -10.83
N LEU A 30 -12.65 2.19 -9.65
CA LEU A 30 -13.42 3.43 -9.47
C LEU A 30 -12.78 4.64 -10.16
N LEU A 31 -11.45 4.72 -10.25
CA LEU A 31 -10.77 5.75 -11.04
C LEU A 31 -11.12 5.62 -12.52
N SER A 32 -11.13 4.40 -13.05
CA SER A 32 -11.40 4.16 -14.48
C SER A 32 -12.78 4.67 -14.94
N VAL A 33 -13.74 4.78 -14.02
CA VAL A 33 -15.09 5.31 -14.28
C VAL A 33 -15.31 6.74 -13.76
N GLY A 34 -14.24 7.45 -13.39
CA GLY A 34 -14.30 8.84 -12.93
C GLY A 34 -14.88 9.05 -11.52
N SER A 35 -14.95 8.00 -10.69
CA SER A 35 -15.45 8.07 -9.31
C SER A 35 -14.32 8.46 -8.34
N TYR A 36 -13.71 9.63 -8.59
CA TYR A 36 -12.47 10.08 -7.94
C TYR A 36 -12.58 10.18 -6.42
N GLY A 37 -13.69 10.71 -5.91
CA GLY A 37 -13.94 10.82 -4.48
C GLY A 37 -13.85 9.47 -3.77
N ARG A 38 -14.54 8.46 -4.31
CA ARG A 38 -14.55 7.11 -3.72
C ARG A 38 -13.20 6.41 -3.88
N ALA A 39 -12.56 6.55 -5.05
CA ALA A 39 -11.24 5.98 -5.28
C ALA A 39 -10.20 6.50 -4.27
N ARG A 40 -10.18 7.82 -4.01
CA ARG A 40 -9.33 8.41 -2.98
C ARG A 40 -9.64 7.85 -1.60
N SER A 41 -10.92 7.74 -1.23
CA SER A 41 -11.27 7.17 0.07
C SER A 41 -10.84 5.72 0.25
N LEU A 42 -10.95 4.89 -0.79
CA LEU A 42 -10.45 3.51 -0.74
C LEU A 42 -8.92 3.45 -0.68
N THR A 43 -8.22 4.37 -1.36
CA THR A 43 -6.76 4.50 -1.27
C THR A 43 -6.32 4.81 0.17
N VAL A 44 -6.96 5.78 0.82
CA VAL A 44 -6.69 6.09 2.24
C VAL A 44 -6.98 4.90 3.15
N LEU A 45 -8.07 4.16 2.91
CA LEU A 45 -8.37 2.95 3.67
C LEU A 45 -7.29 1.87 3.47
N ALA A 46 -6.78 1.68 2.26
CA ALA A 46 -5.69 0.75 1.99
C ALA A 46 -4.43 1.12 2.78
N GLN A 47 -4.09 2.40 2.84
CA GLN A 47 -2.97 2.90 3.65
C GLN A 47 -3.21 2.75 5.15
N GLU A 48 -4.46 2.89 5.63
CA GLU A 48 -4.78 2.58 7.04
C GLU A 48 -4.61 1.09 7.37
N GLU A 49 -4.93 0.18 6.44
CA GLU A 49 -4.69 -1.26 6.62
C GLU A 49 -3.19 -1.58 6.60
N LEU A 50 -2.44 -0.96 5.69
CA LEU A 50 -0.98 -1.04 5.65
C LEU A 50 -0.35 -0.56 6.97
N GLY A 51 -0.81 0.57 7.52
CA GLY A 51 -0.33 1.08 8.81
C GLY A 51 -0.52 0.08 9.95
N LYS A 52 -1.64 -0.66 9.97
CA LYS A 52 -1.83 -1.76 10.94
C LYS A 52 -0.89 -2.93 10.65
N ALA A 53 -0.67 -3.25 9.37
CA ALA A 53 0.20 -4.34 8.96
C ALA A 53 1.65 -4.07 9.38
N LEU A 54 2.13 -2.84 9.21
CA LEU A 54 3.46 -2.41 9.66
C LEU A 54 3.66 -2.61 11.17
N LEU A 55 2.66 -2.28 11.98
CA LEU A 55 2.72 -2.50 13.44
C LEU A 55 2.85 -3.98 13.81
N ILE A 56 2.09 -4.86 13.13
CA ILE A 56 2.20 -6.31 13.37
C ILE A 56 3.58 -6.80 12.93
N TYR A 57 4.01 -6.34 11.76
CA TYR A 57 5.28 -6.73 11.16
C TYR A 57 6.46 -6.36 12.06
N ASP A 58 6.51 -5.13 12.56
CA ASP A 58 7.57 -4.65 13.46
C ASP A 58 7.70 -5.52 14.72
N VAL A 59 6.57 -5.91 15.32
CA VAL A 59 6.55 -6.70 16.55
C VAL A 59 6.94 -8.16 16.32
N PHE A 60 6.49 -8.78 15.22
CA PHE A 60 6.56 -10.23 15.05
C PHE A 60 7.55 -10.73 13.99
N GLN A 61 8.11 -9.88 13.13
CA GLN A 61 9.00 -10.33 12.05
C GLN A 61 10.14 -11.24 12.53
N ASN A 62 10.76 -10.90 13.67
CA ASN A 62 11.85 -11.70 14.24
C ASN A 62 11.39 -13.06 14.75
N ASP A 63 10.19 -13.11 15.35
CA ASP A 63 9.63 -14.36 15.86
C ASP A 63 9.21 -15.28 14.71
N TRP A 64 8.61 -14.73 13.65
CA TRP A 64 8.31 -15.48 12.43
C TRP A 64 9.57 -16.05 11.78
N SER A 65 10.66 -15.27 11.73
CA SER A 65 11.93 -15.72 11.16
C SER A 65 12.60 -16.84 11.94
N ARG A 66 12.43 -16.85 13.27
CA ARG A 66 13.03 -17.85 14.18
C ARG A 66 12.11 -19.04 14.46
N GLY A 67 10.86 -19.00 13.98
CA GLY A 67 9.85 -20.02 14.30
C GLY A 67 9.35 -19.95 15.76
N ASN A 68 9.58 -18.84 16.47
CA ASN A 68 9.09 -18.65 17.83
C ASN A 68 7.56 -18.68 17.85
N GLN A 69 6.98 -19.21 18.93
CA GLN A 69 5.52 -19.31 19.11
C GLN A 69 5.01 -18.62 20.38
N GLU A 70 5.90 -18.00 21.17
CA GLU A 70 5.53 -17.34 22.41
C GLU A 70 4.62 -16.13 22.15
N PRO A 71 3.43 -16.06 22.79
CA PRO A 71 2.55 -14.92 22.65
C PRO A 71 3.18 -13.60 23.11
N ARG A 72 2.82 -12.51 22.42
CA ARG A 72 3.18 -11.16 22.83
C ARG A 72 1.96 -10.29 23.02
N VAL A 73 2.06 -9.37 23.96
CA VAL A 73 1.08 -8.29 24.13
C VAL A 73 1.41 -7.16 23.16
N VAL A 74 0.50 -6.91 22.23
CA VAL A 74 0.61 -5.79 21.30
C VAL A 74 -0.16 -4.59 21.85
N ASN A 75 0.52 -3.81 22.68
CA ASN A 75 -0.07 -2.63 23.34
C ASN A 75 -0.53 -1.56 22.34
N ALA A 76 0.11 -1.49 21.16
CA ALA A 76 -0.25 -0.56 20.10
C ALA A 76 -1.72 -0.69 19.69
N PHE A 77 -2.30 -1.89 19.53
CA PHE A 77 -3.69 -2.03 19.06
C PHE A 77 -4.74 -1.34 19.93
N ALA A 78 -4.54 -1.30 21.25
CA ALA A 78 -5.50 -0.66 22.15
C ALA A 78 -5.55 0.86 21.98
N ARG A 79 -4.41 1.50 21.61
CA ARG A 79 -4.33 2.93 21.32
C ARG A 79 -4.71 3.25 19.86
N TYR A 80 -4.40 2.36 18.93
CA TYR A 80 -4.50 2.61 17.49
C TYR A 80 -5.86 2.27 16.88
N LYS A 81 -6.74 1.52 17.57
CA LYS A 81 -8.05 1.10 17.01
C LYS A 81 -8.95 2.28 16.58
N ARG A 82 -8.83 3.45 17.24
CA ARG A 82 -9.66 4.63 16.97
C ARG A 82 -8.92 5.78 16.31
N ASP A 83 -7.62 5.65 16.10
CA ASP A 83 -6.78 6.74 15.58
C ASP A 83 -6.46 6.49 14.10
N HIS A 84 -7.34 6.99 13.23
CA HIS A 84 -7.21 6.86 11.77
C HIS A 84 -5.98 7.60 11.24
N THR A 85 -5.76 8.81 11.75
CA THR A 85 -4.62 9.67 11.42
C THR A 85 -3.32 8.95 11.70
N ARG A 86 -3.18 8.34 12.88
CA ARG A 86 -1.96 7.65 13.24
C ARG A 86 -1.67 6.44 12.35
N LYS A 87 -2.68 5.65 11.98
CA LYS A 87 -2.46 4.50 11.06
C LYS A 87 -1.98 4.96 9.68
N TYR A 88 -2.57 6.02 9.15
CA TYR A 88 -2.15 6.61 7.88
C TYR A 88 -0.71 7.15 7.97
N LEU A 89 -0.40 7.85 9.07
CA LEU A 89 0.94 8.39 9.33
C LEU A 89 2.02 7.30 9.28
N GLU A 90 1.80 6.14 9.89
CA GLU A 90 2.76 5.02 9.83
C GLU A 90 3.04 4.58 8.38
N ALA A 91 1.99 4.54 7.53
CA ALA A 91 2.15 4.19 6.12
C ALA A 91 2.88 5.28 5.31
N VAL A 92 2.63 6.56 5.59
CA VAL A 92 3.34 7.69 4.96
C VAL A 92 4.82 7.66 5.31
N VAL A 93 5.14 7.57 6.61
CA VAL A 93 6.53 7.54 7.10
C VAL A 93 7.28 6.33 6.53
N PHE A 94 6.63 5.17 6.45
CA PHE A 94 7.21 4.01 5.79
C PHE A 94 7.43 4.23 4.29
N GLY A 95 6.54 4.98 3.63
CA GLY A 95 6.65 5.36 2.22
C GLY A 95 7.77 6.38 1.93
N ASP A 96 8.35 7.04 2.92
CA ASP A 96 9.50 7.95 2.71
C ASP A 96 10.72 7.19 2.14
N GLU A 97 10.82 5.88 2.41
CA GLU A 97 11.87 5.01 1.88
C GLU A 97 11.62 4.58 0.42
N LEU A 98 10.46 4.91 -0.17
CA LEU A 98 10.02 4.35 -1.44
C LEU A 98 10.98 4.65 -2.59
N ALA A 99 11.43 5.91 -2.70
CA ALA A 99 12.34 6.33 -3.77
C ALA A 99 13.67 5.56 -3.69
N GLU A 100 14.30 5.55 -2.52
CA GLU A 100 15.53 4.79 -2.27
C GLU A 100 15.34 3.29 -2.50
N PHE A 101 14.22 2.72 -2.05
CA PHE A 101 13.90 1.31 -2.23
C PHE A 101 13.84 0.91 -3.72
N TRP A 102 13.31 1.78 -4.58
CA TRP A 102 13.27 1.57 -6.02
C TRP A 102 14.51 2.11 -6.77
N GLY A 103 15.56 2.51 -6.06
CA GLY A 103 16.82 2.99 -6.63
C GLY A 103 16.77 4.42 -7.17
N ASP A 104 15.73 5.18 -6.85
CA ASP A 104 15.63 6.61 -7.16
C ASP A 104 16.25 7.45 -6.04
N TYR A 105 17.52 7.80 -6.23
CA TYR A 105 18.27 8.68 -5.33
C TYR A 105 18.18 10.15 -5.71
N SER A 106 17.41 10.52 -6.75
CA SER A 106 17.31 11.91 -7.21
C SER A 106 16.62 12.83 -6.19
N ALA A 107 15.79 12.25 -5.32
CA ALA A 107 15.04 12.93 -4.27
C ALA A 107 15.75 12.95 -2.90
N THR A 108 16.96 12.37 -2.77
CA THR A 108 17.68 12.34 -1.49
C THR A 108 18.05 13.76 -1.09
N ALA A 109 17.28 14.36 -0.19
CA ALA A 109 17.58 15.70 0.31
C ALA A 109 18.98 15.70 0.93
N GLU A 110 19.83 16.64 0.52
CA GLU A 110 21.05 16.99 1.24
C GLU A 110 20.66 17.52 2.63
N VAL A 111 20.40 16.62 3.57
CA VAL A 111 20.24 16.98 4.97
C VAL A 111 21.63 17.38 5.43
N GLY A 112 21.81 18.67 5.74
CA GLY A 112 23.09 19.20 6.21
C GLY A 112 23.70 18.29 7.29
N THR A 113 25.03 18.18 7.31
CA THR A 113 25.77 17.15 8.06
C THR A 113 25.74 17.30 9.59
N GLY A 114 24.86 18.16 10.13
CA GLY A 114 24.77 18.49 11.55
C GLY A 114 23.51 17.93 12.21
N TYR A 115 23.62 17.54 13.49
CA TYR A 115 22.50 17.03 14.30
C TYR A 115 21.30 18.00 14.33
N GLU A 116 21.53 19.31 14.42
CA GLU A 116 20.46 20.32 14.41
C GLU A 116 19.73 20.38 13.06
N ALA A 117 20.45 20.30 11.94
CA ALA A 117 19.85 20.28 10.60
C ALA A 117 19.03 19.00 10.38
N TRP A 118 19.54 17.86 10.85
CA TRP A 118 18.81 16.60 10.85
C TRP A 118 17.55 16.67 11.72
N GLN A 119 17.64 17.20 12.94
CA GLN A 119 16.51 17.31 13.85
C GLN A 119 15.42 18.25 13.29
N GLN A 120 15.80 19.39 12.70
CA GLN A 120 14.84 20.30 12.05
C GLN A 120 14.17 19.67 10.84
N ALA A 121 14.93 18.97 9.98
CA ALA A 121 14.37 18.24 8.84
C ALA A 121 13.41 17.14 9.30
N HIS A 122 13.75 16.39 10.35
CA HIS A 122 12.90 15.36 10.92
C HIS A 122 11.60 15.92 11.50
N MET A 123 11.68 17.00 12.30
CA MET A 123 10.48 17.65 12.87
C MET A 123 9.57 18.22 11.79
N LYS A 124 10.14 18.82 10.74
CA LYS A 124 9.39 19.33 9.59
C LYS A 124 8.64 18.21 8.88
N ARG A 125 9.31 17.10 8.55
CA ARG A 125 8.67 15.93 7.91
C ARG A 125 7.56 15.36 8.78
N GLN A 126 7.79 15.24 10.08
CA GLN A 126 6.76 14.76 10.99
C GLN A 126 5.51 15.65 10.97
N ALA A 127 5.68 16.98 11.02
CA ALA A 127 4.56 17.91 10.94
C ALA A 127 3.82 17.85 9.59
N GLU A 128 4.55 17.72 8.48
CA GLU A 128 3.98 17.54 7.13
C GLU A 128 3.16 16.24 7.04
N ALA A 129 3.69 15.15 7.58
CA ALA A 129 3.02 13.86 7.58
C ALA A 129 1.78 13.84 8.50
N GLU A 130 1.81 14.52 9.65
CA GLU A 130 0.65 14.71 10.52
C GLU A 130 -0.46 15.52 9.83
N ALA A 131 -0.09 16.60 9.13
CA ALA A 131 -1.04 17.39 8.35
C ALA A 131 -1.65 16.58 7.20
N ALA A 132 -0.83 15.81 6.48
CA ALA A 132 -1.28 14.92 5.41
C ALA A 132 -2.24 13.84 5.94
N ALA A 133 -1.99 13.30 7.13
CA ALA A 133 -2.85 12.29 7.75
C ALA A 133 -4.23 12.84 8.15
N VAL A 134 -4.29 14.09 8.64
CA VAL A 134 -5.56 14.77 8.92
C VAL A 134 -6.34 15.00 7.62
N GLU A 135 -5.67 15.50 6.59
CA GLU A 135 -6.31 15.76 5.29
C GLU A 135 -6.79 14.46 4.64
N ALA A 136 -6.01 13.38 4.71
CA ALA A 136 -6.41 12.06 4.22
C ALA A 136 -7.66 11.54 4.95
N ASN A 137 -7.74 11.71 6.27
CA ASN A 137 -8.93 11.31 7.03
C ASN A 137 -10.17 12.13 6.63
N LEU A 138 -10.03 13.42 6.34
CA LEU A 138 -11.11 14.26 5.80
C LEU A 138 -11.48 13.85 4.37
N ALA A 139 -10.49 13.63 3.50
CA ALA A 139 -10.69 13.16 2.13
C ALA A 139 -11.45 11.84 2.08
N LYS A 140 -11.09 10.90 2.97
CA LYS A 140 -11.80 9.64 3.15
C LYS A 140 -13.28 9.85 3.45
N GLN A 141 -13.65 10.78 4.34
CA GLN A 141 -15.05 11.07 4.63
C GLN A 141 -15.77 11.69 3.42
N ARG A 142 -15.13 12.66 2.75
CA ARG A 142 -15.71 13.36 1.59
C ARG A 142 -16.02 12.42 0.41
N GLY A 143 -15.29 11.32 0.27
CA GLY A 143 -15.57 10.34 -0.79
C GLY A 143 -16.71 9.36 -0.51
N PHE A 144 -17.28 9.34 0.71
CA PHE A 144 -18.41 8.46 1.04
C PHE A 144 -19.68 9.20 1.45
N TYR A 145 -19.56 10.39 2.04
CA TYR A 145 -20.70 11.11 2.60
C TYR A 145 -21.02 12.37 1.81
N VAL A 146 -22.32 12.66 1.70
CA VAL A 146 -22.82 13.97 1.28
C VAL A 146 -22.84 14.87 2.51
N ASP A 147 -22.34 16.09 2.38
CA ASP A 147 -22.24 17.04 3.48
C ASP A 147 -22.65 18.45 3.03
N ARG A 148 -22.61 19.44 3.94
CA ARG A 148 -22.82 20.85 3.63
C ARG A 148 -21.68 21.70 4.20
N ASP A 149 -21.17 22.62 3.38
CA ASP A 149 -20.20 23.61 3.86
C ASP A 149 -20.85 24.69 4.74
N ALA A 150 -20.02 25.59 5.29
CA ALA A 150 -20.46 26.69 6.13
C ALA A 150 -21.41 27.69 5.43
N ALA A 151 -21.37 27.76 4.09
CA ALA A 151 -22.28 28.56 3.29
C ALA A 151 -23.58 27.81 2.94
N GLY A 152 -23.68 26.54 3.33
CA GLY A 152 -24.83 25.67 3.09
C GLY A 152 -24.80 24.95 1.74
N THR A 153 -23.71 25.03 0.98
CA THR A 153 -23.49 24.34 -0.31
C THR A 153 -23.43 22.84 -0.08
N VAL A 154 -24.14 22.06 -0.91
CA VAL A 154 -24.09 20.60 -0.85
C VAL A 154 -22.76 20.10 -1.43
N LEU A 155 -22.00 19.37 -0.63
CA LEU A 155 -20.78 18.66 -1.01
C LEU A 155 -21.13 17.20 -1.28
N SER A 156 -20.68 16.66 -2.42
CA SER A 156 -20.98 15.28 -2.83
C SER A 156 -19.71 14.56 -3.28
N PRO A 157 -19.56 13.25 -2.99
CA PRO A 157 -18.46 12.45 -3.51
C PRO A 157 -18.32 12.51 -5.03
N ALA A 158 -19.43 12.69 -5.75
CA ALA A 158 -19.47 12.77 -7.21
C ALA A 158 -18.95 14.11 -7.76
N ALA A 159 -18.86 15.14 -6.92
CA ALA A 159 -18.36 16.46 -7.30
C ALA A 159 -16.85 16.62 -7.04
N ILE A 160 -16.19 15.59 -6.49
CA ILE A 160 -14.75 15.62 -6.22
C ILE A 160 -13.99 15.48 -7.55
N PRO A 161 -13.11 16.43 -7.90
CA PRO A 161 -12.31 16.35 -9.13
C PRO A 161 -11.21 15.29 -9.00
N ALA A 162 -10.63 14.90 -10.15
CA ALA A 162 -9.55 13.94 -10.21
C ALA A 162 -8.35 14.33 -9.33
N GLY A 163 -7.84 15.57 -9.51
CA GLY A 163 -6.61 16.03 -8.86
C GLY A 163 -5.49 14.97 -8.95
N THR A 164 -4.82 14.70 -7.83
CA THR A 164 -3.74 13.70 -7.67
C THR A 164 -4.20 12.25 -7.45
N ALA A 165 -5.46 11.91 -7.73
CA ALA A 165 -6.01 10.62 -7.28
C ALA A 165 -5.28 9.40 -7.86
N GLU A 166 -4.76 9.54 -9.08
CA GLU A 166 -4.03 8.48 -9.78
C GLU A 166 -2.61 8.32 -9.21
N GLU A 167 -1.88 9.42 -9.02
CA GLU A 167 -0.54 9.39 -8.42
C GLU A 167 -0.58 8.89 -6.98
N ASP A 168 -1.58 9.33 -6.20
CA ASP A 168 -1.78 8.89 -4.82
C ASP A 168 -2.06 7.38 -4.76
N LEU A 169 -2.90 6.86 -5.67
CA LEU A 169 -3.20 5.44 -5.77
C LEU A 169 -1.96 4.62 -6.15
N GLN A 170 -1.23 5.05 -7.17
CA GLN A 170 -0.01 4.37 -7.60
C GLN A 170 1.03 4.34 -6.48
N THR A 171 1.21 5.46 -5.79
CA THR A 171 2.11 5.56 -4.63
C THR A 171 1.69 4.58 -3.54
N ALA A 172 0.41 4.57 -3.16
CA ALA A 172 -0.09 3.63 -2.16
C ALA A 172 0.13 2.16 -2.57
N ALA A 173 -0.10 1.82 -3.85
CA ALA A 173 0.15 0.48 -4.37
C ALA A 173 1.63 0.07 -4.23
N ARG A 174 2.56 0.95 -4.60
CA ARG A 174 4.01 0.71 -4.49
C ARG A 174 4.47 0.57 -3.04
N VAL A 175 3.93 1.35 -2.10
CA VAL A 175 4.29 1.24 -0.68
C VAL A 175 3.78 -0.08 -0.08
N ILE A 176 2.57 -0.54 -0.45
CA ILE A 176 2.06 -1.85 -0.03
C ILE A 176 2.93 -2.96 -0.61
N GLU A 177 3.31 -2.86 -1.89
CA GLU A 177 4.21 -3.80 -2.55
C GLU A 177 5.59 -3.84 -1.87
N MET A 178 6.15 -2.70 -1.47
CA MET A 178 7.42 -2.63 -0.74
C MET A 178 7.40 -3.50 0.52
N LEU A 179 6.31 -3.48 1.30
CA LEU A 179 6.21 -4.34 2.49
C LEU A 179 6.10 -5.84 2.12
N LEU A 180 5.40 -6.16 1.03
CA LEU A 180 5.35 -7.55 0.53
C LEU A 180 6.74 -8.03 0.08
N ILE A 181 7.50 -7.20 -0.63
CA ILE A 181 8.87 -7.52 -1.02
C ILE A 181 9.77 -7.68 0.21
N LYS A 182 9.68 -6.78 1.20
CA LYS A 182 10.41 -6.92 2.47
C LYS A 182 10.10 -8.25 3.16
N ASP A 183 8.84 -8.70 3.17
CA ASP A 183 8.46 -10.00 3.74
C ASP A 183 8.98 -11.19 2.91
N HIS A 184 8.93 -11.11 1.57
CA HIS A 184 9.51 -12.13 0.70
C HIS A 184 11.02 -12.27 0.92
N THR A 185 11.74 -11.14 1.04
CA THR A 185 13.18 -11.13 1.34
C THR A 185 13.45 -11.76 2.70
N ARG A 186 12.71 -11.37 3.75
CA ARG A 186 12.80 -11.99 5.07
C ARG A 186 12.65 -13.51 4.97
N MET A 187 11.64 -14.01 4.28
CA MET A 187 11.37 -15.45 4.18
C MET A 187 12.46 -16.25 3.46
N LYS A 188 13.18 -15.65 2.50
CA LYS A 188 14.30 -16.33 1.81
C LYS A 188 15.44 -16.68 2.76
N ASP A 189 15.63 -15.88 3.80
CA ASP A 189 16.74 -16.02 4.76
C ASP A 189 16.34 -16.81 6.03
N CYS A 190 15.10 -17.34 6.08
CA CYS A 190 14.57 -18.02 7.28
C CYS A 190 14.47 -19.53 7.09
N ASN A 191 14.68 -20.27 8.18
CA ASN A 191 14.58 -21.74 8.19
C ASN A 191 13.15 -22.26 8.47
N VAL A 192 12.14 -21.47 8.07
CA VAL A 192 10.71 -21.81 8.22
C VAL A 192 10.09 -22.07 6.85
N PRO A 193 9.03 -22.89 6.74
CA PRO A 193 8.34 -23.10 5.47
C PRO A 193 7.90 -21.78 4.82
N TYR A 194 8.03 -21.70 3.50
CA TYR A 194 7.68 -20.50 2.75
C TYR A 194 6.17 -20.25 2.78
N ASP A 195 5.77 -19.13 3.36
CA ASP A 195 4.38 -18.70 3.49
C ASP A 195 4.10 -17.50 2.57
N SER A 196 3.87 -17.83 1.30
CA SER A 196 3.78 -16.89 0.18
C SER A 196 2.71 -15.80 0.32
N THR A 197 3.04 -14.60 -0.18
CA THR A 197 2.11 -13.49 -0.45
C THR A 197 2.14 -13.03 -1.91
N HIS A 198 2.58 -13.90 -2.82
CA HIS A 198 2.69 -13.58 -4.25
C HIS A 198 1.36 -13.16 -4.89
N LEU A 199 0.22 -13.70 -4.44
CA LEU A 199 -1.08 -13.31 -4.99
C LEU A 199 -1.40 -11.84 -4.68
N GLN A 200 -1.09 -11.37 -3.47
CA GLN A 200 -1.26 -9.98 -3.08
C GLN A 200 -0.33 -9.07 -3.89
N GLN A 201 0.92 -9.48 -4.09
CA GLN A 201 1.88 -8.69 -4.87
C GLN A 201 1.45 -8.61 -6.33
N PHE A 202 1.13 -9.75 -6.95
CA PHE A 202 0.71 -9.82 -8.35
C PHE A 202 -0.53 -8.95 -8.63
N ARG A 203 -1.47 -8.91 -7.67
CA ARG A 203 -2.66 -8.07 -7.73
C ARG A 203 -2.34 -6.57 -7.84
N LEU A 204 -1.21 -6.12 -7.29
CA LEU A 204 -0.81 -4.71 -7.27
C LEU A 204 -0.12 -4.26 -8.56
N LEU A 205 0.54 -5.19 -9.28
CA LEU A 205 1.40 -4.86 -10.43
C LEU A 205 0.75 -3.97 -11.49
N PRO A 206 -0.54 -4.15 -11.89
CA PRO A 206 -1.17 -3.25 -12.86
C PRO A 206 -1.26 -1.78 -12.40
N VAL A 207 -1.21 -1.54 -11.09
CA VAL A 207 -1.33 -0.22 -10.47
C VAL A 207 0.02 0.32 -10.02
N SER A 208 0.88 -0.52 -9.43
CA SER A 208 2.22 -0.10 -8.97
C SER A 208 3.20 0.10 -10.14
N HIS A 209 3.10 -0.71 -11.19
CA HIS A 209 4.00 -0.72 -12.34
C HIS A 209 3.21 -0.80 -13.67
N PRO A 210 2.35 0.19 -14.00
CA PRO A 210 1.43 0.12 -15.13
C PRO A 210 2.15 -0.04 -16.48
N ASP A 211 3.28 0.64 -16.68
CA ASP A 211 4.04 0.58 -17.92
C ASP A 211 4.70 -0.80 -18.11
N ASP A 212 5.35 -1.33 -17.07
CA ASP A 212 5.97 -2.65 -17.09
C ASP A 212 4.91 -3.74 -17.28
N TRP A 213 3.75 -3.58 -16.63
CA TRP A 213 2.62 -4.49 -16.75
C TRP A 213 2.06 -4.50 -18.18
N ALA A 214 1.84 -3.33 -18.79
CA ALA A 214 1.39 -3.22 -20.17
C ALA A 214 2.39 -3.86 -21.14
N ALA A 215 3.69 -3.58 -20.96
CA ALA A 215 4.75 -4.19 -21.78
C ALA A 215 4.78 -5.71 -21.67
N ALA A 216 4.61 -6.26 -20.47
CA ALA A 216 4.53 -7.70 -20.25
C ALA A 216 3.28 -8.31 -20.90
N ALA A 217 2.10 -7.69 -20.73
CA ALA A 217 0.86 -8.13 -21.35
C ALA A 217 0.96 -8.16 -22.89
N ASP A 218 1.58 -7.14 -23.48
CA ASP A 218 1.83 -7.08 -24.93
C ASP A 218 2.81 -8.15 -25.41
N ALA A 219 3.79 -8.53 -24.60
CA ALA A 219 4.72 -9.61 -24.92
C ALA A 219 4.03 -10.97 -24.91
N PHE A 220 3.17 -11.24 -23.91
CA PHE A 220 2.36 -12.46 -23.85
C PHE A 220 1.35 -12.55 -24.99
N GLY A 221 0.69 -11.43 -25.33
CA GLY A 221 -0.25 -11.36 -26.46
C GLY A 221 0.42 -11.66 -27.80
N ARG A 222 1.65 -11.17 -28.01
CA ARG A 222 2.45 -11.47 -29.21
C ARG A 222 2.88 -12.93 -29.28
N SER A 223 3.36 -13.51 -28.18
CA SER A 223 3.73 -14.93 -28.13
C SER A 223 2.54 -15.85 -28.43
N ALA A 224 1.35 -15.53 -27.89
CA ALA A 224 0.14 -16.31 -28.14
C ALA A 224 -0.36 -16.17 -29.59
N ALA A 225 -0.14 -15.02 -30.24
CA ALA A 225 -0.46 -14.81 -31.65
C ALA A 225 0.52 -15.55 -32.59
N GLU A 226 1.80 -15.61 -32.22
CA GLU A 226 2.82 -16.36 -32.96
C GLU A 226 2.59 -17.89 -32.86
N ASP A 227 2.18 -18.40 -31.69
CA ASP A 227 1.83 -19.81 -31.52
C ASP A 227 0.53 -20.21 -32.26
N ASN A 228 -0.40 -19.28 -32.49
CA ASN A 228 -1.66 -19.53 -33.21
C ASN A 228 -1.52 -19.50 -34.75
N LEU A 229 -0.38 -19.04 -35.28
CA LEU A 229 -0.06 -19.11 -36.72
C LEU A 229 0.57 -20.46 -37.12
N GLY A 230 0.69 -21.39 -36.17
CA GLY A 230 1.26 -22.73 -36.37
C GLY A 230 0.25 -23.86 -36.60
N THR A 231 -1.00 -23.58 -36.98
CA THR A 231 -1.90 -24.66 -37.44
C THR A 231 -1.44 -25.17 -38.81
N PRO A 232 -1.02 -26.45 -38.94
CA PRO A 232 -0.64 -26.99 -40.23
C PRO A 232 -1.88 -27.08 -41.11
N ASP A 233 -1.82 -26.49 -42.29
CA ASP A 233 -2.78 -26.72 -43.36
C ASP A 233 -2.65 -28.17 -43.84
N PHE A 234 -3.49 -29.06 -43.30
CA PHE A 234 -3.62 -30.44 -43.78
C PHE A 234 -4.52 -30.53 -45.01
N SER A 235 -4.27 -29.67 -46.01
CA SER A 235 -4.91 -29.73 -47.33
C SER A 235 -3.89 -30.10 -48.41
N SER A 236 -3.37 -31.33 -48.35
CA SER A 236 -2.80 -32.00 -49.52
C SER A 236 -2.77 -33.52 -49.30
N GLU A 237 -3.82 -34.20 -49.76
CA GLU A 237 -3.85 -35.33 -50.71
C GLU A 237 -5.22 -36.01 -50.73
#